data_AF-A0A7L1TYY8-F1
#
_entry.id   AF-A0A7L1TYY8-F1
#
_cell.length_a   1.000
_cell.length_b   1.000
_cell.length_c   1.000
_cell.angle_alpha   90.00
_cell.angle_beta   90.00
_cell.angle_gamma   90.00
#
_symmetry.space_group_name_H-M   'P 1'
#
loop_
_entity.id
_entity.type
_entity.pdbx_description
1 polymer ?
#
loop_
_entity_poly.entity_id
_entity_poly.type
_entity_poly.pdbx_seq_one_letter_code
_entity_poly.pdbx_strand_id
1 'polypeptide(L)'
;RLGKMMIMGCIFYVGDAVCTISAATCFPEPFINEGKRLGYVHRNFAGTRYSDHVALLSVFQAWDDARMGGEEAEKRFCEHKRLSMATLRMTWEAKVQLKDILISSGFPEECLMTQPFNNTGPDNNLDVVISLLAFGVYPNVCYHKEKRKILTTEGHNALIHKSSVNCPFSSQDIKYPSPFFVFGEKIRTRAISAKTMTLVSPLQLLLFASKKVLSDGELILVDDWIKLRMPHAVAACVTALRAAMEALVVEVSKEPGIVRQLEPAYERMLDVIRRLSRPAAAGMALTAPSTRFGDGPRPPKMARYDNGAGHRGWGGYAHRHRGRGYGGHSSWHSAGRGYPGSPAGGYGGGGGYRGAGRGYQGGY
;
A
#
# COMPACT_ATOMS: atom_id res chain seq x y z
N ARG A 1 -6.08 19.11 1.33
CA ARG A 1 -6.42 17.88 2.09
C ARG A 1 -5.20 17.35 2.84
N LEU A 2 -4.08 17.07 2.16
CA LEU A 2 -2.85 16.61 2.81
C LEU A 2 -2.32 17.56 3.91
N GLY A 3 -2.27 18.88 3.67
CA GLY A 3 -1.89 19.84 4.73
C GLY A 3 -2.83 19.80 5.95
N LYS A 4 -4.15 19.76 5.73
CA LYS A 4 -5.13 19.60 6.82
C LYS A 4 -4.96 18.27 7.56
N MET A 5 -4.65 17.18 6.85
CA MET A 5 -4.32 15.88 7.45
C MET A 5 -3.08 15.97 8.35
N MET A 6 -2.05 16.73 7.96
CA MET A 6 -0.85 16.95 8.79
C MET A 6 -1.17 17.71 10.08
N ILE A 7 -1.97 18.77 9.99
CA ILE A 7 -2.44 19.52 11.18
C ILE A 7 -3.24 18.60 12.11
N MET A 8 -4.16 17.80 11.55
CA MET A 8 -4.88 16.80 12.33
C MET A 8 -3.94 15.75 12.95
N GLY A 9 -2.88 15.36 12.24
CA GLY A 9 -1.84 14.49 12.79
C GLY A 9 -1.17 15.08 14.03
N CYS A 10 -0.89 16.38 14.02
CA CYS A 10 -0.38 17.11 15.17
C CYS A 10 -1.39 17.12 16.33
N ILE A 11 -2.66 17.44 16.05
CA ILE A 11 -3.74 17.44 17.06
C ILE A 11 -3.87 16.08 17.76
N PHE A 12 -3.71 14.98 17.02
CA PHE A 12 -3.81 13.62 17.56
C PHE A 12 -2.48 13.06 18.11
N TYR A 13 -1.38 13.83 18.08
CA TYR A 13 -0.04 13.38 18.47
C TYR A 13 0.45 12.17 17.64
N VAL A 14 0.11 12.15 16.36
CA VAL A 14 0.57 11.17 15.35
C VAL A 14 1.26 11.85 14.16
N GLY A 15 1.74 13.07 14.36
CA GLY A 15 2.28 13.92 13.29
C GLY A 15 3.48 13.31 12.57
N ASP A 16 4.38 12.61 13.29
CA ASP A 16 5.54 11.93 12.70
C ASP A 16 5.14 10.86 11.66
N ALA A 17 4.11 10.07 11.97
CA ALA A 17 3.58 9.03 11.09
C ALA A 17 2.94 9.63 9.84
N VAL A 18 2.16 10.69 10.03
CA VAL A 18 1.52 11.43 8.94
C VAL A 18 2.57 12.10 8.05
N CYS A 19 3.64 12.66 8.62
CA CYS A 19 4.76 13.20 7.85
C CYS A 19 5.48 12.10 7.06
N THR A 20 5.72 10.94 7.68
CA THR A 20 6.36 9.79 7.02
C THR A 20 5.54 9.31 5.82
N ILE A 21 4.23 9.09 5.99
CA ILE A 21 3.34 8.69 4.89
C ILE A 21 3.32 9.77 3.80
N SER A 22 3.18 11.04 4.18
CA SER A 22 3.11 12.15 3.21
C SER A 22 4.39 12.26 2.40
N ALA A 23 5.55 12.22 3.05
CA ALA A 23 6.86 12.22 2.41
C ALA A 23 7.00 11.07 1.40
N ALA A 24 6.61 9.86 1.83
CA ALA A 24 6.73 8.69 0.98
C ALA A 24 5.86 8.75 -0.28
N THR A 25 4.75 9.49 -0.26
CA THR A 25 3.91 9.68 -1.46
C THR A 25 4.59 10.49 -2.56
N CYS A 26 5.67 11.23 -2.24
CA CYS A 26 6.46 12.00 -3.20
C CYS A 26 7.47 11.13 -3.97
N PHE A 27 7.68 9.88 -3.56
CA PHE A 27 8.69 8.99 -4.11
C PHE A 27 8.08 7.66 -4.59
N PRO A 28 8.78 6.89 -5.44
CA PRO A 28 8.41 5.51 -5.73
C PRO A 28 8.36 4.67 -4.45
N GLU A 29 7.54 3.61 -4.43
CA GLU A 29 7.51 2.67 -3.30
C GLU A 29 8.90 2.04 -3.09
N PRO A 30 9.37 1.86 -1.83
CA PRO A 30 10.71 1.31 -1.57
C PRO A 30 10.83 -0.19 -1.88
N PHE A 31 9.73 -0.88 -2.18
CA PHE A 31 9.70 -2.33 -2.41
C PHE A 31 10.24 -2.72 -3.79
N ILE A 32 11.33 -3.49 -3.83
CA ILE A 32 11.93 -3.97 -5.09
C ILE A 32 11.24 -5.28 -5.52
N ASN A 33 10.32 -5.18 -6.49
CA ASN A 33 9.50 -6.31 -6.95
C ASN A 33 9.59 -6.63 -8.46
N GLU A 34 10.43 -5.92 -9.24
CA GLU A 34 10.67 -6.16 -10.68
C GLU A 34 9.36 -6.29 -11.51
N GLY A 35 8.31 -5.54 -11.17
CA GLY A 35 7.00 -5.59 -11.85
C GLY A 35 6.16 -6.86 -11.57
N LYS A 36 6.63 -7.72 -10.66
CA LYS A 36 5.89 -8.85 -10.11
C LYS A 36 5.02 -8.37 -8.93
N ARG A 37 4.14 -9.25 -8.42
CA ARG A 37 3.39 -8.91 -7.20
C ARG A 37 4.30 -9.04 -5.99
N LEU A 38 4.05 -8.26 -4.95
CA LEU A 38 4.81 -8.31 -3.70
C LEU A 38 4.89 -9.74 -3.13
N GLY A 39 6.06 -10.08 -2.61
CA GLY A 39 6.34 -11.35 -1.94
C GLY A 39 5.86 -11.35 -0.49
N TYR A 40 6.12 -12.45 0.22
CA TYR A 40 5.76 -12.59 1.64
C TYR A 40 6.51 -11.60 2.52
N VAL A 41 7.81 -11.43 2.29
CA VAL A 41 8.66 -10.45 3.01
C VAL A 41 8.02 -9.07 3.07
N HIS A 42 7.57 -8.53 1.92
CA HIS A 42 6.94 -7.21 1.86
C HIS A 42 5.54 -7.19 2.48
N ARG A 43 4.76 -8.25 2.29
CA ARG A 43 3.40 -8.37 2.83
C ARG A 43 3.37 -8.50 4.36
N ASN A 44 4.41 -9.09 4.96
CA ASN A 44 4.53 -9.24 6.41
C ASN A 44 4.55 -7.89 7.13
N PHE A 45 5.09 -6.84 6.50
CA PHE A 45 5.08 -5.49 7.05
C PHE A 45 3.66 -4.89 7.19
N ALA A 46 2.68 -5.39 6.43
CA ALA A 46 1.28 -4.95 6.59
C ALA A 46 0.62 -5.53 7.87
N GLY A 47 1.23 -6.55 8.47
CA GLY A 47 0.69 -7.28 9.62
C GLY A 47 -0.76 -7.72 9.39
N THR A 48 -1.63 -7.29 10.29
CA THR A 48 -3.08 -7.58 10.28
C THR A 48 -3.92 -6.43 9.74
N ARG A 49 -3.27 -5.35 9.25
CA ARG A 49 -3.94 -4.09 8.90
C ARG A 49 -4.39 -4.02 7.44
N TYR A 50 -3.96 -4.93 6.57
CA TYR A 50 -4.32 -4.95 5.15
C TYR A 50 -4.10 -3.59 4.46
N SER A 51 -2.92 -2.99 4.72
CA SER A 51 -2.61 -1.62 4.33
C SER A 51 -1.19 -1.49 3.78
N ASP A 52 -1.10 -0.94 2.56
CA ASP A 52 0.17 -0.55 1.92
C ASP A 52 0.87 0.57 2.70
N HIS A 53 0.11 1.54 3.22
CA HIS A 53 0.66 2.64 4.01
C HIS A 53 1.19 2.17 5.37
N VAL A 54 0.51 1.21 6.03
CA VAL A 54 1.02 0.59 7.27
C VAL A 54 2.26 -0.27 6.97
N ALA A 55 2.28 -0.98 5.84
CA ALA A 55 3.47 -1.74 5.43
C ALA A 55 4.68 -0.82 5.24
N LEU A 56 4.47 0.33 4.57
CA LEU A 56 5.48 1.35 4.41
C LEU A 56 5.96 1.94 5.75
N LEU A 57 5.04 2.28 6.67
CA LEU A 57 5.40 2.75 8.01
C LEU A 57 6.23 1.71 8.78
N SER A 58 5.81 0.45 8.74
CA SER A 58 6.50 -0.65 9.42
C SER A 58 7.90 -0.89 8.83
N VAL A 59 8.05 -0.76 7.50
CA VAL A 59 9.37 -0.78 6.85
C VAL A 59 10.23 0.38 7.33
N PHE A 60 9.67 1.58 7.39
CA PHE A 60 10.41 2.77 7.77
C PHE A 60 10.90 2.68 9.23
N GLN A 61 10.07 2.19 10.15
CA GLN A 61 10.46 1.93 11.54
C GLN A 61 11.60 0.91 11.63
N ALA A 62 11.45 -0.25 10.98
CA ALA A 62 12.47 -1.29 11.00
C ALA A 62 13.79 -0.87 10.31
N TRP A 63 13.71 -0.06 9.24
CA TRP A 63 14.87 0.48 8.56
C TRP A 63 15.58 1.55 9.40
N ASP A 64 14.83 2.44 10.06
CA ASP A 64 15.42 3.47 10.93
C ASP A 64 16.19 2.83 12.09
N ASP A 65 15.61 1.80 12.72
CA ASP A 65 16.28 0.98 13.74
C ASP A 65 17.56 0.32 13.21
N ALA A 66 17.51 -0.28 12.01
CA ALA A 66 18.67 -0.92 11.39
C ALA A 66 19.78 0.09 11.04
N ARG A 67 19.39 1.28 10.59
CA ARG A 67 20.29 2.38 10.23
C ARG A 67 21.07 2.90 11.43
N MET A 68 20.50 2.85 12.64
CA MET A 68 21.21 3.19 13.88
C MET A 68 22.43 2.27 14.14
N GLY A 69 22.46 1.07 13.53
CA GLY A 69 23.61 0.16 13.56
C GLY A 69 24.74 0.49 12.56
N GLY A 70 24.63 1.59 11.82
CA GLY A 70 25.61 2.03 10.82
C GLY A 70 25.28 1.58 9.40
N GLU A 71 26.06 2.08 8.43
CA GLU A 71 25.79 1.92 6.99
C GLU A 71 25.78 0.45 6.53
N GLU A 72 26.67 -0.39 7.07
CA GLU A 72 26.68 -1.82 6.75
C GLU A 72 25.44 -2.57 7.26
N ALA A 73 24.91 -2.18 8.43
CA ALA A 73 23.67 -2.75 8.95
C ALA A 73 22.46 -2.33 8.11
N GLU A 74 22.41 -1.05 7.73
CA GLU A 74 21.40 -0.49 6.82
C GLU A 74 21.41 -1.23 5.47
N LYS A 75 22.60 -1.43 4.90
CA LYS A 75 22.79 -2.14 3.62
C LYS A 75 22.30 -3.58 3.70
N ARG A 76 22.75 -4.33 4.71
CA ARG A 76 22.31 -5.73 4.93
C ARG A 76 20.80 -5.82 5.10
N PHE A 77 20.19 -4.89 5.85
CA PHE A 77 18.74 -4.84 6.01
C PHE A 77 18.02 -4.64 4.67
N CYS A 78 18.44 -3.63 3.89
CA CYS A 78 17.84 -3.33 2.60
C CYS A 78 18.01 -4.48 1.59
N GLU A 79 19.17 -5.10 1.53
CA GLU A 79 19.45 -6.26 0.69
C GLU A 79 18.56 -7.45 1.09
N HIS A 80 18.51 -7.78 2.38
CA HIS A 80 17.74 -8.90 2.91
C HIS A 80 16.23 -8.71 2.69
N LYS A 81 15.70 -7.50 2.91
CA LYS A 81 14.27 -7.18 2.74
C LYS A 81 13.91 -6.74 1.32
N ARG A 82 14.87 -6.69 0.39
CA ARG A 82 14.70 -6.23 -1.00
C ARG A 82 14.04 -4.85 -1.06
N LEU A 83 14.69 -3.87 -0.44
CA LEU A 83 14.24 -2.48 -0.34
C LEU A 83 15.24 -1.53 -1.00
N SER A 84 14.73 -0.43 -1.56
CA SER A 84 15.54 0.65 -2.09
C SER A 84 16.02 1.55 -0.95
N MET A 85 17.29 1.44 -0.58
CA MET A 85 17.93 2.30 0.42
C MET A 85 17.83 3.78 0.03
N ALA A 86 18.08 4.11 -1.24
CA ALA A 86 17.99 5.48 -1.75
C ALA A 86 16.59 6.07 -1.53
N THR A 87 15.54 5.31 -1.81
CA THR A 87 14.16 5.75 -1.58
C THR A 87 13.87 6.00 -0.11
N LEU A 88 14.36 5.14 0.79
CA LEU A 88 14.17 5.29 2.23
C LEU A 88 14.89 6.54 2.77
N ARG A 89 16.15 6.76 2.35
CA ARG A 89 16.91 7.98 2.69
C ARG A 89 16.24 9.26 2.19
N MET A 90 15.82 9.31 0.92
CA MET A 90 15.08 10.46 0.37
C MET A 90 13.76 10.70 1.12
N THR A 91 13.04 9.64 1.47
CA THR A 91 11.80 9.74 2.25
C THR A 91 12.07 10.30 3.65
N TRP A 92 13.17 9.90 4.29
CA TRP A 92 13.58 10.42 5.59
C TRP A 92 13.92 11.91 5.52
N GLU A 93 14.68 12.35 4.52
CA GLU A 93 15.02 13.76 4.33
C GLU A 93 13.76 14.62 4.12
N ALA A 94 12.84 14.18 3.26
CA ALA A 94 11.57 14.87 3.04
C ALA A 94 10.68 14.88 4.31
N LYS A 95 10.68 13.80 5.09
CA LYS A 95 9.99 13.73 6.38
C LYS A 95 10.54 14.78 7.35
N VAL A 96 11.87 14.90 7.46
CA VAL A 96 12.52 15.89 8.33
C VAL A 96 12.14 17.31 7.90
N GLN A 97 12.21 17.62 6.61
CA GLN A 97 11.78 18.92 6.08
C GLN A 97 10.32 19.25 6.44
N LEU A 98 9.41 18.28 6.35
CA LEU A 98 8.02 18.47 6.74
C LEU A 98 7.86 18.75 8.24
N LYS A 99 8.63 18.05 9.09
CA LYS A 99 8.64 18.30 10.54
C LYS A 99 9.16 19.70 10.84
N ASP A 100 10.25 20.11 10.21
CA ASP A 100 10.85 21.43 10.41
C ASP A 100 9.90 22.55 9.98
N ILE A 101 9.15 22.37 8.88
CA ILE A 101 8.10 23.32 8.46
C ILE A 101 7.01 23.43 9.52
N LEU A 102 6.55 22.32 10.10
CA LEU A 102 5.51 22.35 11.13
C LEU A 102 6.02 23.00 12.42
N ILE A 103 7.23 22.66 12.87
CA ILE A 103 7.85 23.25 14.07
C ILE A 103 8.07 24.75 13.89
N SER A 104 8.63 25.16 12.75
CA SER A 104 8.83 26.60 12.43
C SER A 104 7.51 27.36 12.27
N SER A 105 6.42 26.67 11.95
CA SER A 105 5.06 27.23 11.96
C SER A 105 4.45 27.33 13.37
N GLY A 106 5.16 26.90 14.41
CA GLY A 106 4.75 27.00 15.81
C GLY A 106 4.13 25.73 16.40
N PHE A 107 4.08 24.62 15.66
CA PHE A 107 3.58 23.36 16.20
C PHE A 107 4.53 22.80 17.28
N PRO A 108 4.00 22.28 18.39
CA PRO A 108 4.83 21.66 19.44
C PRO A 108 5.63 20.45 18.91
N GLU A 109 6.90 20.31 19.28
CA GLU A 109 7.72 19.15 18.87
C GLU A 109 7.14 17.82 19.36
N GLU A 110 6.44 17.85 20.51
CA GLU A 110 5.83 16.70 21.18
C GLU A 110 4.83 15.97 20.28
N CYS A 111 4.11 16.71 19.41
CA CYS A 111 3.15 16.11 18.49
C CYS A 111 3.79 15.46 17.25
N LEU A 112 5.10 15.67 17.07
CA LEU A 112 5.94 15.19 15.97
C LEU A 112 7.00 14.18 16.45
N MET A 113 6.90 13.71 17.70
CA MET A 113 7.78 12.66 18.21
C MET A 113 7.55 11.34 17.48
N THR A 114 8.65 10.65 17.15
CA THR A 114 8.60 9.29 16.60
C THR A 114 7.99 8.36 17.64
N GLN A 115 7.03 7.53 17.24
CA GLN A 115 6.41 6.53 18.10
C GLN A 115 6.43 5.15 17.44
N PRO A 116 6.62 4.07 18.21
CA PRO A 116 6.48 2.71 17.70
C PRO A 116 5.00 2.41 17.39
N PHE A 117 4.75 1.62 16.34
CA PHE A 117 3.40 1.20 15.96
C PHE A 117 3.33 -0.32 15.90
N ASN A 118 2.22 -0.88 16.38
CA ASN A 118 1.93 -2.29 16.29
C ASN A 118 1.00 -2.59 15.09
N ASN A 119 1.58 -3.17 14.04
CA ASN A 119 0.84 -3.63 12.86
C ASN A 119 0.11 -4.99 13.09
N THR A 120 0.39 -5.68 14.20
CA THR A 120 -0.15 -7.00 14.54
C THR A 120 -0.89 -6.93 15.88
N GLY A 121 -2.16 -6.53 15.83
CA GLY A 121 -3.01 -6.38 17.01
C GLY A 121 -3.53 -4.95 17.20
N PRO A 122 -4.15 -4.67 18.36
CA PRO A 122 -4.73 -3.36 18.66
C PRO A 122 -3.65 -2.27 18.82
N ASP A 123 -3.87 -1.14 18.17
CA ASP A 123 -3.05 0.08 18.30
C ASP A 123 -3.92 1.27 17.89
N ASN A 124 -4.33 2.07 18.88
CA ASN A 124 -5.28 3.17 18.65
C ASN A 124 -4.65 4.32 17.87
N ASN A 125 -3.34 4.56 18.06
CA ASN A 125 -2.67 5.65 17.37
C ASN A 125 -2.53 5.29 15.88
N LEU A 126 -2.21 4.03 15.57
CA LEU A 126 -2.23 3.53 14.21
C LEU A 126 -3.64 3.56 13.59
N ASP A 127 -4.67 3.24 14.38
CA ASP A 127 -6.08 3.33 13.93
C ASP A 127 -6.46 4.78 13.55
N VAL A 128 -6.00 5.76 14.34
CA VAL A 128 -6.16 7.19 14.02
C VAL A 128 -5.37 7.56 12.77
N VAL A 129 -4.12 7.09 12.61
CA VAL A 129 -3.33 7.33 11.39
C VAL A 129 -4.08 6.83 10.15
N ILE A 130 -4.69 5.64 10.21
CA ILE A 130 -5.51 5.09 9.11
C ILE A 130 -6.75 5.96 8.85
N SER A 131 -7.40 6.46 9.90
CA SER A 131 -8.51 7.41 9.79
C SER A 131 -8.11 8.72 9.10
N LEU A 132 -6.99 9.31 9.51
CA LEU A 132 -6.47 10.55 8.93
C LEU A 132 -6.03 10.34 7.48
N LEU A 133 -5.41 9.20 7.18
CA LEU A 133 -5.09 8.79 5.82
C LEU A 133 -6.34 8.73 4.94
N ALA A 134 -7.43 8.13 5.44
CA ALA A 134 -8.70 8.07 4.71
C ALA A 134 -9.21 9.47 4.36
N PHE A 135 -9.07 10.44 5.27
CA PHE A 135 -9.34 11.85 4.98
C PHE A 135 -8.40 12.44 3.92
N GLY A 136 -7.10 12.14 4.01
CA GLY A 136 -6.07 12.66 3.11
C GLY A 136 -6.27 12.22 1.65
N VAL A 137 -6.65 10.96 1.44
CA VAL A 137 -6.78 10.38 0.09
C VAL A 137 -8.22 10.36 -0.44
N TYR A 138 -9.23 10.71 0.36
CA TYR A 138 -10.59 10.93 -0.16
C TYR A 138 -10.54 11.89 -1.38
N PRO A 139 -11.29 11.65 -2.49
CA PRO A 139 -12.40 10.71 -2.66
C PRO A 139 -12.00 9.33 -3.19
N ASN A 140 -10.73 8.93 -3.05
CA ASN A 140 -10.24 7.64 -3.53
C ASN A 140 -10.69 6.49 -2.62
N VAL A 141 -11.99 6.16 -2.67
CA VAL A 141 -12.60 5.04 -1.97
C VAL A 141 -12.98 3.96 -2.98
N CYS A 142 -12.89 2.70 -2.57
CA CYS A 142 -13.36 1.59 -3.38
C CYS A 142 -13.96 0.45 -2.53
N TYR A 143 -14.82 -0.33 -3.17
CA TYR A 143 -15.42 -1.55 -2.64
C TYR A 143 -14.82 -2.77 -3.32
N HIS A 144 -14.28 -3.70 -2.54
CA HIS A 144 -13.78 -4.97 -3.03
C HIS A 144 -14.93 -5.91 -3.38
N LYS A 145 -14.93 -6.41 -4.62
CA LYS A 145 -15.96 -7.33 -5.12
C LYS A 145 -15.52 -8.79 -4.95
N GLU A 146 -14.51 -9.18 -5.71
CA GLU A 146 -13.98 -10.55 -5.76
C GLU A 146 -12.55 -10.52 -6.31
N LYS A 147 -11.69 -11.47 -5.93
CA LYS A 147 -10.33 -11.58 -6.45
C LYS A 147 -9.59 -10.23 -6.42
N ARG A 148 -9.26 -9.67 -7.59
CA ARG A 148 -8.63 -8.35 -7.76
C ARG A 148 -9.62 -7.25 -8.13
N LYS A 149 -10.89 -7.57 -8.41
CA LYS A 149 -11.87 -6.60 -8.90
C LYS A 149 -12.35 -5.71 -7.76
N ILE A 150 -12.35 -4.42 -8.01
CA ILE A 150 -12.87 -3.39 -7.11
C ILE A 150 -13.82 -2.48 -7.89
N LEU A 151 -14.69 -1.80 -7.16
CA LEU A 151 -15.56 -0.73 -7.68
C LEU A 151 -15.14 0.58 -7.02
N THR A 152 -14.76 1.57 -7.81
CA THR A 152 -14.42 2.90 -7.29
C THR A 152 -15.67 3.72 -6.97
N THR A 153 -15.52 4.81 -6.21
CA THR A 153 -16.60 5.79 -5.95
C THR A 153 -17.28 6.31 -7.22
N GLU A 154 -16.57 6.33 -8.36
CA GLU A 154 -17.10 6.75 -9.68
C GLU A 154 -17.99 5.66 -10.33
N GLY A 155 -18.19 4.51 -9.69
CA GLY A 155 -18.92 3.37 -10.27
C GLY A 155 -18.13 2.59 -11.32
N HIS A 156 -16.84 2.87 -11.47
CA HIS A 156 -15.98 2.18 -12.45
C HIS A 156 -15.32 0.93 -11.87
N ASN A 157 -15.28 -0.14 -12.66
CA ASN A 157 -14.53 -1.33 -12.30
C ASN A 157 -13.03 -1.08 -12.46
N ALA A 158 -12.26 -1.43 -11.45
CA ALA A 158 -10.81 -1.38 -11.46
C ALA A 158 -10.22 -2.65 -10.84
N LEU A 159 -8.89 -2.76 -10.84
CA LEU A 159 -8.16 -3.87 -10.24
C LEU A 159 -7.28 -3.42 -9.07
N ILE A 160 -7.09 -4.28 -8.07
CA ILE A 160 -6.02 -4.11 -7.08
C ILE A 160 -4.67 -4.21 -7.82
N HIS A 161 -3.82 -3.18 -7.72
CA HIS A 161 -2.53 -3.14 -8.39
C HIS A 161 -1.58 -4.23 -7.86
N LYS A 162 -0.67 -4.73 -8.72
CA LYS A 162 0.22 -5.85 -8.36
C LYS A 162 1.17 -5.51 -7.21
N SER A 163 1.56 -4.23 -7.07
CA SER A 163 2.42 -3.76 -5.98
C SER A 163 1.69 -3.64 -4.64
N SER A 164 0.36 -3.82 -4.58
CA SER A 164 -0.32 -3.76 -3.30
C SER A 164 -0.11 -5.04 -2.50
N VAL A 165 0.10 -4.91 -1.20
CA VAL A 165 0.04 -6.00 -0.21
C VAL A 165 -1.33 -6.66 -0.21
N ASN A 166 -2.38 -6.00 -0.69
CA ASN A 166 -3.73 -6.54 -0.85
C ASN A 166 -3.94 -7.28 -2.18
N CYS A 167 -2.95 -7.36 -3.07
CA CYS A 167 -3.10 -8.11 -4.32
C CYS A 167 -2.98 -9.63 -4.09
N PRO A 168 -4.06 -10.43 -4.23
CA PRO A 168 -4.03 -11.87 -3.92
C PRO A 168 -2.93 -12.63 -4.67
N PHE A 169 -2.39 -13.70 -4.06
CA PHE A 169 -1.34 -14.53 -4.66
C PHE A 169 -1.85 -15.40 -5.80
N SER A 170 -3.05 -15.96 -5.65
CA SER A 170 -3.72 -16.84 -6.61
C SER A 170 -5.16 -16.36 -6.86
N SER A 171 -5.98 -17.18 -7.50
CA SER A 171 -7.40 -16.92 -7.70
C SER A 171 -8.26 -17.22 -6.47
N GLN A 172 -7.65 -17.63 -5.35
CA GLN A 172 -8.35 -17.84 -4.09
C GLN A 172 -8.89 -16.50 -3.57
N ASP A 173 -10.14 -16.54 -3.11
CA ASP A 173 -10.80 -15.36 -2.58
C ASP A 173 -10.24 -15.02 -1.20
N ILE A 174 -9.54 -13.89 -1.12
CA ILE A 174 -9.20 -13.28 0.17
C ILE A 174 -10.48 -12.69 0.74
N LYS A 175 -10.90 -13.19 1.90
CA LYS A 175 -11.97 -12.58 2.67
C LYS A 175 -11.39 -11.48 3.54
N TYR A 176 -11.66 -10.23 3.19
CA TYR A 176 -11.27 -9.09 4.00
C TYR A 176 -12.25 -8.88 5.16
N PRO A 177 -11.80 -8.33 6.31
CA PRO A 177 -12.68 -7.97 7.43
C PRO A 177 -13.73 -6.91 7.07
N SER A 178 -13.44 -6.07 6.08
CA SER A 178 -14.33 -5.07 5.50
C SER A 178 -14.14 -5.05 3.98
N PRO A 179 -15.18 -4.78 3.18
CA PRO A 179 -15.03 -4.64 1.74
C PRO A 179 -14.47 -3.26 1.34
N PHE A 180 -14.33 -2.32 2.28
CA PHE A 180 -13.99 -0.95 1.97
C PHE A 180 -12.49 -0.67 2.08
N PHE A 181 -11.97 0.00 1.06
CA PHE A 181 -10.59 0.46 1.01
C PHE A 181 -10.52 1.91 0.56
N VAL A 182 -9.53 2.63 1.07
CA VAL A 182 -9.02 3.85 0.46
C VAL A 182 -7.77 3.55 -0.35
N PHE A 183 -7.45 4.36 -1.37
CA PHE A 183 -6.26 4.17 -2.19
C PHE A 183 -5.54 5.48 -2.53
N GLY A 184 -4.23 5.43 -2.70
CA GLY A 184 -3.41 6.62 -2.99
C GLY A 184 -3.58 7.10 -4.44
N GLU A 185 -3.45 6.21 -5.41
CA GLU A 185 -3.44 6.58 -6.83
C GLU A 185 -4.16 5.59 -7.75
N LYS A 186 -4.71 6.11 -8.86
CA LYS A 186 -5.36 5.36 -9.93
C LYS A 186 -4.44 5.33 -11.15
N ILE A 187 -3.95 4.16 -11.52
CA ILE A 187 -3.04 4.00 -12.67
C ILE A 187 -3.80 3.34 -13.82
N ARG A 188 -3.67 3.93 -15.02
CA ARG A 188 -4.19 3.35 -16.27
C ARG A 188 -3.04 2.80 -17.11
N THR A 189 -2.94 1.47 -17.16
CA THR A 189 -2.08 0.77 -18.13
C THR A 189 -2.96 -0.04 -19.09
N ARG A 190 -2.87 -1.38 -19.09
CA ARG A 190 -3.79 -2.27 -19.81
C ARG A 190 -5.17 -2.35 -19.14
N ALA A 191 -5.23 -2.09 -17.83
CA ALA A 191 -6.44 -2.01 -17.04
C ALA A 191 -6.27 -0.91 -15.99
N ILE A 192 -7.38 -0.28 -15.60
CA ILE A 192 -7.39 0.67 -14.48
C ILE A 192 -7.11 -0.11 -13.20
N SER A 193 -6.11 0.33 -12.43
CA SER A 193 -5.75 -0.29 -11.16
C SER A 193 -5.59 0.74 -10.05
N ALA A 194 -6.05 0.42 -8.85
CA ALA A 194 -5.79 1.20 -7.64
C ALA A 194 -4.51 0.70 -6.97
N LYS A 195 -3.63 1.63 -6.59
CA LYS A 195 -2.36 1.39 -5.92
C LYS A 195 -2.34 2.09 -4.55
N THR A 196 -1.52 1.59 -3.65
CA THR A 196 -1.40 2.07 -2.27
C THR A 196 -2.73 2.02 -1.53
N MET A 197 -3.26 0.81 -1.36
CA MET A 197 -4.57 0.53 -0.78
C MET A 197 -4.49 0.34 0.73
N THR A 198 -5.53 0.75 1.45
CA THR A 198 -5.67 0.59 2.89
C THR A 198 -7.09 0.23 3.27
N LEU A 199 -7.25 -0.89 3.98
CA LEU A 199 -8.52 -1.31 4.54
C LEU A 199 -9.02 -0.28 5.55
N VAL A 200 -10.29 0.09 5.46
CA VAL A 200 -10.93 1.03 6.37
C VAL A 200 -12.28 0.49 6.86
N SER A 201 -12.66 0.92 8.06
CA SER A 201 -13.98 0.60 8.62
C SER A 201 -15.07 1.52 8.06
N PRO A 202 -16.33 1.08 8.04
CA PRO A 202 -17.46 1.94 7.72
C PRO A 202 -17.53 3.21 8.56
N LEU A 203 -17.16 3.15 9.85
CA LEU A 203 -17.13 4.32 10.74
C LEU A 203 -16.01 5.29 10.36
N GLN A 204 -14.83 4.79 9.95
CA GLN A 204 -13.76 5.65 9.45
C GLN A 204 -14.19 6.37 8.16
N LEU A 205 -14.90 5.69 7.25
CA LEU A 205 -15.47 6.34 6.07
C LEU A 205 -16.52 7.39 6.42
N LEU A 206 -17.42 7.05 7.34
CA LEU A 206 -18.47 7.94 7.84
C LEU A 206 -17.93 9.12 8.66
N LEU A 207 -16.70 9.09 9.17
CA LEU A 207 -16.13 10.22 9.89
C LEU A 207 -15.19 11.04 8.99
N PHE A 208 -14.39 10.39 8.14
CA PHE A 208 -13.25 11.03 7.48
C PHE A 208 -13.29 11.02 5.96
N ALA A 209 -14.04 10.11 5.33
CA ALA A 209 -13.97 9.90 3.88
C ALA A 209 -15.35 9.88 3.22
N SER A 210 -16.11 10.95 3.46
CA SER A 210 -17.37 11.18 2.75
C SER A 210 -17.75 12.65 2.72
N LYS A 211 -18.54 13.04 1.72
CA LYS A 211 -19.02 14.40 1.50
C LYS A 211 -20.51 14.54 1.81
N LYS A 212 -21.30 13.50 1.53
CA LYS A 212 -22.77 13.50 1.67
C LYS A 212 -23.21 12.30 2.48
N VAL A 213 -24.09 12.53 3.44
CA VAL A 213 -24.69 11.49 4.27
C VAL A 213 -26.19 11.74 4.34
N LEU A 214 -26.98 10.81 3.83
CA LEU A 214 -28.44 10.82 3.91
C LEU A 214 -28.90 9.67 4.81
N SER A 215 -30.06 9.83 5.43
CA SER A 215 -30.67 8.80 6.27
C SER A 215 -32.14 8.66 5.94
N ASP A 216 -32.63 7.42 5.87
CA ASP A 216 -34.06 7.09 5.80
C ASP A 216 -34.61 6.56 7.14
N GLY A 217 -33.83 6.66 8.22
CA GLY A 217 -34.14 6.14 9.56
C GLY A 217 -33.32 4.90 9.93
N GLU A 218 -33.29 3.89 9.06
CA GLU A 218 -32.61 2.60 9.32
C GLU A 218 -31.31 2.44 8.51
N LEU A 219 -31.27 3.07 7.34
CA LEU A 219 -30.15 3.03 6.42
C LEU A 219 -29.53 4.43 6.31
N ILE A 220 -28.20 4.44 6.29
CA ILE A 220 -27.39 5.62 6.02
C ILE A 220 -26.76 5.45 4.65
N LEU A 221 -27.07 6.37 3.74
CA LEU A 221 -26.50 6.44 2.41
C LEU A 221 -25.35 7.45 2.40
N VAL A 222 -24.13 6.95 2.23
CA VAL A 222 -22.89 7.73 2.20
C VAL A 222 -22.44 7.89 0.74
N ASP A 223 -22.24 9.14 0.32
CA ASP A 223 -21.83 9.56 -1.03
C ASP A 223 -22.68 8.97 -2.16
N ASP A 224 -23.96 8.72 -1.90
CA ASP A 224 -24.94 8.17 -2.85
C ASP A 224 -24.69 6.72 -3.32
N TRP A 225 -23.76 5.98 -2.70
CA TRP A 225 -23.46 4.59 -3.10
C TRP A 225 -23.19 3.61 -1.96
N ILE A 226 -22.63 4.07 -0.83
CA ILE A 226 -22.36 3.21 0.32
C ILE A 226 -23.59 3.17 1.21
N LYS A 227 -24.16 1.99 1.40
CA LYS A 227 -25.33 1.76 2.24
C LYS A 227 -24.91 1.11 3.56
N LEU A 228 -25.08 1.82 4.67
CA LEU A 228 -24.75 1.34 6.01
C LEU A 228 -26.04 1.16 6.82
N ARG A 229 -26.24 -0.01 7.41
CA ARG A 229 -27.33 -0.22 8.36
C ARG A 229 -26.89 0.25 9.74
N MET A 230 -27.42 1.39 10.18
CA MET A 230 -27.12 1.95 11.51
C MET A 230 -28.22 2.95 11.90
N PRO A 231 -28.54 3.10 13.20
CA PRO A 231 -29.57 4.02 13.64
C PRO A 231 -29.26 5.48 13.27
N HIS A 232 -30.27 6.20 12.79
CA HIS A 232 -30.17 7.62 12.42
C HIS A 232 -29.45 8.48 13.48
N ALA A 233 -29.88 8.38 14.74
CA ALA A 233 -29.32 9.19 15.83
C ALA A 233 -27.81 8.95 16.01
N VAL A 234 -27.37 7.69 15.92
CA VAL A 234 -25.94 7.34 16.03
C VAL A 234 -25.16 7.91 14.85
N ALA A 235 -25.70 7.81 13.64
CA ALA A 235 -25.08 8.37 12.45
C ALA A 235 -24.94 9.90 12.55
N ALA A 236 -25.98 10.58 13.01
CA ALA A 236 -25.97 12.03 13.25
C ALA A 236 -24.93 12.44 14.29
N CYS A 237 -24.79 11.70 15.39
CA CYS A 237 -23.74 11.96 16.38
C CYS A 237 -22.33 11.78 15.79
N VAL A 238 -22.09 10.72 15.02
CA VAL A 238 -20.79 10.49 14.38
C VAL A 238 -20.47 11.58 13.35
N THR A 239 -21.44 11.98 12.52
CA THR A 239 -21.21 13.04 11.53
C THR A 239 -21.07 14.42 12.13
N ALA A 240 -21.71 14.70 13.27
CA ALA A 240 -21.56 15.96 14.00
C ALA A 240 -20.12 16.22 14.48
N LEU A 241 -19.36 15.16 14.81
CA LEU A 241 -17.95 15.26 15.18
C LEU A 241 -17.09 15.89 14.08
N ARG A 242 -17.52 15.81 12.81
CA ARG A 242 -16.78 16.42 11.70
C ARG A 242 -16.70 17.93 11.86
N ALA A 243 -17.83 18.59 12.07
CA ALA A 243 -17.87 20.04 12.22
C ALA A 243 -17.02 20.52 13.41
N ALA A 244 -17.08 19.78 14.53
CA ALA A 244 -16.27 20.08 15.70
C ALA A 244 -14.76 19.87 15.44
N MET A 245 -14.38 18.81 14.72
CA MET A 245 -12.99 18.60 14.29
C MET A 245 -12.52 19.68 13.31
N GLU A 246 -13.39 20.14 12.41
CA GLU A 246 -13.05 21.24 11.49
C GLU A 246 -12.85 22.56 12.22
N ALA A 247 -13.69 22.87 13.21
CA ALA A 247 -13.52 24.04 14.07
C ALA A 247 -12.19 23.99 14.81
N LEU A 248 -11.85 22.86 15.43
CA LEU A 248 -10.57 22.68 16.13
C LEU A 248 -9.37 22.85 15.18
N VAL A 249 -9.44 22.30 13.97
CA VAL A 249 -8.38 22.51 12.96
C VAL A 249 -8.20 23.99 12.65
N VAL A 250 -9.28 24.77 12.54
CA VAL A 250 -9.20 26.21 12.27
C VAL A 250 -8.55 26.95 13.44
N GLU A 251 -8.90 26.61 14.68
CA GLU A 251 -8.29 27.22 15.87
C GLU A 251 -6.81 26.90 15.97
N VAL A 252 -6.43 25.63 15.85
CA VAL A 252 -5.02 25.20 15.86
C VAL A 252 -4.24 25.80 14.69
N SER A 253 -4.87 26.06 13.55
CA SER A 253 -4.19 26.73 12.43
C SER A 253 -3.88 28.20 12.71
N LYS A 254 -4.65 28.87 13.58
CA LYS A 254 -4.39 30.26 13.99
C LYS A 254 -3.33 30.32 15.09
N GLU A 255 -3.39 29.38 16.03
CA GLU A 255 -2.46 29.30 17.16
C GLU A 255 -2.04 27.83 17.40
N PRO A 256 -1.00 27.34 16.72
CA PRO A 256 -0.60 25.93 16.81
C PRO A 256 -0.19 25.46 18.21
N GLY A 257 0.22 26.39 19.09
CA GLY A 257 0.63 26.11 20.46
C GLY A 257 -0.49 25.55 21.35
N ILE A 258 -1.77 25.78 21.03
CA ILE A 258 -2.91 25.30 21.82
C ILE A 258 -3.00 23.78 21.86
N VAL A 259 -2.34 23.06 20.95
CA VAL A 259 -2.26 21.59 20.94
C VAL A 259 -1.71 21.03 22.26
N ARG A 260 -0.89 21.79 22.99
CA ARG A 260 -0.37 21.40 24.32
C ARG A 260 -1.44 21.36 25.40
N GLN A 261 -2.45 22.21 25.30
CA GLN A 261 -3.48 22.42 26.33
C GLN A 261 -4.79 22.78 25.65
N LEU A 262 -5.52 21.74 25.24
CA LEU A 262 -6.83 21.89 24.62
C LEU A 262 -7.92 22.05 25.68
N GLU A 263 -9.01 22.71 25.32
CA GLU A 263 -10.18 22.76 26.20
C GLU A 263 -10.72 21.34 26.47
N PRO A 264 -11.26 21.07 27.67
CA PRO A 264 -11.77 19.74 28.03
C PRO A 264 -12.83 19.19 27.06
N ALA A 265 -13.57 20.06 26.37
CA ALA A 265 -14.53 19.65 25.36
C ALA A 265 -13.84 19.03 24.13
N TYR A 266 -12.75 19.63 23.65
CA TYR A 266 -11.97 19.11 22.54
C TYR A 266 -11.27 17.82 22.92
N GLU A 267 -10.71 17.70 24.12
CA GLU A 267 -10.10 16.45 24.59
C GLU A 267 -11.09 15.29 24.57
N ARG A 268 -12.30 15.49 25.12
CA ARG A 268 -13.37 14.48 25.07
C ARG A 268 -13.76 14.12 23.64
N MET A 269 -13.87 15.11 22.76
CA MET A 269 -14.16 14.88 21.34
C MET A 269 -13.08 14.03 20.68
N LEU A 270 -11.80 14.36 20.88
CA LEU A 270 -10.67 13.61 20.33
C LEU A 270 -10.63 12.17 20.85
N ASP A 271 -10.98 11.95 22.12
CA ASP A 271 -11.09 10.61 22.69
C ASP A 271 -12.24 9.78 22.10
N VAL A 272 -13.37 10.41 21.81
CA VAL A 272 -14.46 9.75 21.06
C VAL A 272 -13.97 9.37 19.67
N ILE A 273 -13.28 10.27 18.97
CA ILE A 273 -12.72 10.00 17.64
C ILE A 273 -11.72 8.83 17.70
N ARG A 274 -10.79 8.81 18.67
CA ARG A 274 -9.85 7.70 18.89
C ARG A 274 -10.57 6.35 19.06
N ARG A 275 -11.68 6.33 19.80
CA ARG A 275 -12.49 5.11 19.99
C ARG A 275 -13.19 4.69 18.71
N LEU A 276 -13.76 5.64 17.95
CA LEU A 276 -14.42 5.37 16.68
C LEU A 276 -13.46 4.95 15.56
N SER A 277 -12.21 5.38 15.62
CA SER A 277 -11.15 4.96 14.69
C SER A 277 -10.83 3.47 14.78
N ARG A 278 -11.06 2.83 15.93
CA ARG A 278 -10.81 1.40 16.12
C ARG A 278 -11.67 0.55 15.17
N PRO A 279 -11.10 -0.41 14.43
CA PRO A 279 -11.88 -1.35 13.62
C PRO A 279 -12.98 -2.07 14.42
N ALA A 280 -12.68 -2.43 15.68
CA ALA A 280 -13.62 -3.08 16.58
C ALA A 280 -14.87 -2.24 16.88
N ALA A 281 -14.81 -0.89 16.81
CA ALA A 281 -15.97 -0.03 16.99
C ALA A 281 -17.02 -0.22 15.88
N ALA A 282 -16.60 -0.69 14.70
CA ALA A 282 -17.48 -1.06 13.60
C ALA A 282 -17.77 -2.57 13.56
N GLY A 283 -17.48 -3.31 14.64
CA GLY A 283 -17.63 -4.77 14.70
C GLY A 283 -16.62 -5.54 13.86
N MET A 284 -15.53 -4.90 13.39
CA MET A 284 -14.50 -5.58 12.60
C MET A 284 -13.44 -6.21 13.52
N ALA A 285 -13.25 -7.52 13.38
CA ALA A 285 -12.10 -8.21 13.95
C ALA A 285 -10.96 -8.26 12.92
N LEU A 286 -9.86 -7.56 13.21
CA LEU A 286 -8.61 -7.73 12.47
C LEU A 286 -7.93 -9.00 12.98
N THR A 287 -8.27 -10.15 12.40
CA THR A 287 -7.56 -11.39 12.69
C THR A 287 -6.23 -11.41 11.94
N ALA A 288 -5.24 -12.05 12.55
CA ALA A 288 -4.05 -12.41 11.78
C ALA A 288 -4.49 -13.31 10.62
N PRO A 289 -4.02 -13.08 9.38
CA PRO A 289 -4.12 -14.12 8.37
C PRO A 289 -3.53 -15.38 9.01
N SER A 290 -4.23 -16.51 8.90
CA SER A 290 -3.90 -17.82 9.52
C SER A 290 -2.51 -18.35 9.20
N THR A 291 -1.75 -17.60 8.41
CA THR A 291 -0.39 -17.83 8.00
C THR A 291 0.38 -16.52 8.22
N ARG A 292 1.15 -16.43 9.33
CA ARG A 292 2.39 -15.65 9.27
C ARG A 292 3.19 -16.29 8.16
N PHE A 293 3.22 -15.64 7.01
CA PHE A 293 3.97 -16.17 5.90
C PHE A 293 5.44 -16.04 6.27
N GLY A 294 6.15 -17.15 6.45
CA GLY A 294 7.60 -17.08 6.60
C GLY A 294 8.20 -16.31 5.41
N ASP A 295 9.42 -15.81 5.56
CA ASP A 295 10.15 -15.11 4.49
C ASP A 295 10.50 -16.01 3.28
N GLY A 296 9.90 -17.21 3.21
CA GLY A 296 10.07 -18.20 2.16
C GLY A 296 9.53 -17.76 0.79
N PRO A 297 9.78 -18.56 -0.25
CA PRO A 297 9.37 -18.23 -1.61
C PRO A 297 7.85 -18.18 -1.72
N ARG A 298 7.38 -17.26 -2.56
CA ARG A 298 5.97 -17.17 -2.97
C ARG A 298 5.48 -18.54 -3.48
N PRO A 299 4.22 -18.96 -3.22
CA PRO A 299 3.69 -20.20 -3.77
C PRO A 299 3.74 -20.13 -5.30
N PRO A 300 4.09 -21.23 -5.98
CA PRO A 300 4.01 -21.31 -7.42
C PRO A 300 2.62 -20.90 -7.88
N LYS A 301 2.53 -20.10 -8.96
CA LYS A 301 1.25 -19.93 -9.65
C LYS A 301 0.87 -21.31 -10.18
N MET A 302 -0.15 -21.94 -9.58
CA MET A 302 -0.70 -23.17 -10.15
C MET A 302 -1.11 -22.88 -11.59
N ALA A 303 -0.60 -23.69 -12.52
CA ALA A 303 -1.10 -23.69 -13.89
C ALA A 303 -2.60 -23.97 -13.82
N ARG A 304 -3.41 -23.18 -14.53
CA ARG A 304 -4.80 -23.55 -14.76
C ARG A 304 -4.74 -24.82 -15.60
N TYR A 305 -5.06 -25.97 -15.00
CA TYR A 305 -5.42 -27.13 -15.80
C TYR A 305 -6.67 -26.74 -16.57
N ASP A 306 -6.51 -26.61 -17.88
CA ASP A 306 -7.58 -26.40 -18.82
C ASP A 306 -8.35 -27.73 -18.94
N ASN A 307 -9.25 -28.00 -17.99
CA ASN A 307 -10.19 -29.11 -18.11
C ASN A 307 -11.32 -28.68 -19.05
N GLY A 308 -10.99 -28.60 -20.33
CA GLY A 308 -11.95 -28.54 -21.42
C GLY A 308 -12.22 -29.95 -21.94
N ALA A 309 -13.20 -30.64 -21.37
CA ALA A 309 -13.84 -31.76 -22.02
C ALA A 309 -14.86 -31.22 -23.02
N GLY A 310 -14.71 -31.54 -24.31
CA GLY A 310 -15.63 -31.09 -25.37
C GLY A 310 -15.27 -31.60 -26.76
N HIS A 311 -15.68 -32.83 -27.04
CA HIS A 311 -15.88 -33.55 -28.32
C HIS A 311 -15.50 -32.94 -29.69
N ARG A 312 -14.77 -33.75 -30.48
CA ARG A 312 -14.86 -34.05 -31.94
C ARG A 312 -13.80 -35.14 -32.20
N GLY A 313 -13.97 -36.27 -32.89
CA GLY A 313 -15.04 -36.93 -33.63
C GLY A 313 -14.43 -38.24 -34.20
N TRP A 314 -15.24 -39.31 -34.20
CA TRP A 314 -15.29 -40.46 -35.12
C TRP A 314 -14.05 -40.99 -35.90
N GLY A 315 -13.80 -42.31 -35.76
CA GLY A 315 -13.55 -43.21 -36.90
C GLY A 315 -12.26 -44.05 -36.91
N GLY A 316 -12.41 -45.39 -36.95
CA GLY A 316 -11.60 -46.24 -37.83
C GLY A 316 -10.61 -47.27 -37.24
N TYR A 317 -11.08 -48.52 -37.17
CA TYR A 317 -10.42 -49.84 -37.25
C TYR A 317 -8.88 -50.02 -37.43
N ALA A 318 -8.36 -50.94 -36.60
CA ALA A 318 -7.50 -52.11 -36.88
C ALA A 318 -6.09 -52.01 -37.53
N HIS A 319 -5.09 -52.51 -36.77
CA HIS A 319 -4.00 -53.47 -37.10
C HIS A 319 -2.69 -53.09 -36.35
N ARG A 320 -2.23 -53.90 -35.37
CA ARG A 320 -1.27 -55.03 -35.49
C ARG A 320 0.14 -54.59 -35.92
N HIS A 321 1.10 -54.56 -34.98
CA HIS A 321 2.34 -55.37 -34.96
C HIS A 321 3.44 -54.79 -34.05
N ARG A 322 4.13 -55.73 -33.36
CA ARG A 322 5.56 -55.82 -32.97
C ARG A 322 6.21 -54.55 -32.38
N GLY A 323 6.85 -54.56 -31.22
CA GLY A 323 7.54 -55.65 -30.53
C GLY A 323 8.99 -55.25 -30.28
N ARG A 324 9.46 -55.40 -29.02
CA ARG A 324 10.86 -55.37 -28.51
C ARG A 324 11.58 -54.00 -28.61
N GLY A 325 12.35 -53.56 -27.61
CA GLY A 325 12.82 -54.24 -26.40
C GLY A 325 13.54 -53.31 -25.41
N TYR A 326 13.84 -53.90 -24.24
CA TYR A 326 14.98 -53.73 -23.32
C TYR A 326 15.87 -52.49 -23.56
N GLY A 327 16.17 -51.60 -22.60
CA GLY A 327 16.41 -51.82 -21.17
C GLY A 327 17.91 -52.04 -20.91
N GLY A 328 18.59 -51.09 -20.23
CA GLY A 328 19.87 -51.35 -19.55
C GLY A 328 21.04 -50.36 -19.76
N HIS A 329 21.20 -49.44 -18.79
CA HIS A 329 22.41 -49.07 -18.04
C HIS A 329 23.82 -48.85 -18.66
N SER A 330 24.40 -47.67 -18.31
CA SER A 330 25.79 -47.38 -17.87
C SER A 330 26.94 -47.55 -18.90
N SER A 331 28.11 -46.90 -18.90
CA SER A 331 28.85 -46.01 -17.99
C SER A 331 30.09 -45.44 -18.75
N TRP A 332 30.59 -44.25 -18.36
CA TRP A 332 32.02 -43.83 -18.26
C TRP A 332 32.89 -43.40 -19.48
N HIS A 333 33.97 -42.66 -19.11
CA HIS A 333 35.11 -42.03 -19.82
C HIS A 333 34.91 -40.53 -20.11
N SER A 334 35.60 -39.55 -19.48
CA SER A 334 37.00 -39.28 -19.04
C SER A 334 37.91 -38.65 -20.12
N ALA A 335 38.59 -37.58 -19.69
CA ALA A 335 39.74 -36.84 -20.27
C ALA A 335 39.47 -35.99 -21.53
N GLY A 336 40.06 -34.81 -21.74
CA GLY A 336 41.06 -34.01 -21.02
C GLY A 336 41.68 -32.94 -21.95
N ARG A 337 42.05 -31.78 -21.36
CA ARG A 337 43.08 -30.76 -21.75
C ARG A 337 43.13 -30.13 -23.16
N GLY A 338 43.33 -28.80 -23.18
CA GLY A 338 44.14 -28.10 -24.20
C GLY A 338 43.80 -26.63 -24.49
N TYR A 339 44.49 -25.68 -23.86
CA TYR A 339 44.83 -24.35 -24.41
C TYR A 339 46.26 -24.42 -25.01
N PRO A 340 46.85 -23.42 -25.72
CA PRO A 340 46.39 -22.06 -26.08
C PRO A 340 46.68 -21.66 -27.55
N GLY A 341 46.31 -20.44 -27.96
CA GLY A 341 46.94 -19.78 -29.13
C GLY A 341 46.15 -18.60 -29.74
N SER A 342 46.54 -17.37 -29.41
CA SER A 342 46.47 -16.20 -30.31
C SER A 342 47.86 -15.99 -30.93
N PRO A 343 48.04 -15.30 -32.08
CA PRO A 343 48.05 -13.83 -32.08
C PRO A 343 47.67 -13.12 -33.41
N ALA A 344 47.67 -11.78 -33.33
CA ALA A 344 47.71 -10.77 -34.41
C ALA A 344 46.40 -10.58 -35.20
N GLY A 345 45.86 -9.39 -35.45
CA GLY A 345 46.42 -8.04 -35.67
C GLY A 345 45.63 -7.50 -36.89
N GLY A 346 45.30 -6.24 -37.12
CA GLY A 346 45.46 -4.97 -36.46
C GLY A 346 44.82 -3.90 -37.37
N TYR A 347 44.72 -2.67 -36.83
CA TYR A 347 44.74 -1.36 -37.51
C TYR A 347 43.60 -0.84 -38.40
N GLY A 348 43.22 0.40 -38.06
CA GLY A 348 42.83 1.49 -38.96
C GLY A 348 41.32 1.71 -39.02
N GLY A 349 40.73 2.87 -38.68
CA GLY A 349 41.27 4.21 -38.45
C GLY A 349 40.33 5.23 -39.11
N GLY A 350 39.99 6.30 -38.37
CA GLY A 350 39.71 7.61 -38.97
C GLY A 350 38.26 8.00 -39.32
N GLY A 351 37.67 8.81 -38.45
CA GLY A 351 37.34 10.22 -38.76
C GLY A 351 36.08 10.56 -39.58
N GLY A 352 35.25 11.46 -39.04
CA GLY A 352 34.28 12.23 -39.84
C GLY A 352 33.23 13.00 -39.01
N TYR A 353 33.51 14.28 -38.73
CA TYR A 353 32.56 15.28 -38.22
C TYR A 353 31.82 16.02 -39.37
N ARG A 354 30.69 16.67 -39.02
CA ARG A 354 29.75 17.54 -39.80
C ARG A 354 28.58 16.77 -40.41
N GLY A 355 27.31 17.18 -40.31
CA GLY A 355 26.67 18.40 -39.83
C GLY A 355 25.44 18.68 -40.72
N ALA A 356 24.24 18.82 -40.12
CA ALA A 356 22.99 19.45 -40.63
C ALA A 356 21.86 18.97 -39.70
N GLY A 357 20.95 19.78 -39.13
CA GLY A 357 20.37 21.03 -39.58
C GLY A 357 18.92 20.77 -40.02
N ARG A 358 17.94 21.12 -39.16
CA ARG A 358 16.47 21.34 -39.34
C ARG A 358 15.79 20.94 -38.02
N GLY A 359 15.13 21.78 -37.24
CA GLY A 359 14.37 22.99 -37.54
C GLY A 359 12.89 22.63 -37.61
N TYR A 360 12.15 22.77 -36.50
CA TYR A 360 10.70 22.97 -36.48
C TYR A 360 10.30 23.83 -35.27
N GLN A 361 9.68 24.96 -35.59
CA GLN A 361 9.15 26.00 -34.71
C GLN A 361 7.66 26.17 -35.09
N GLY A 362 6.83 26.46 -34.09
CA GLY A 362 5.52 27.07 -34.24
C GLY A 362 4.33 26.09 -34.26
N GLY A 363 3.22 26.35 -33.57
CA GLY A 363 2.83 27.52 -32.81
C GLY A 363 1.35 27.46 -32.39
N TYR A 364 1.01 28.39 -31.51
CA TYR A 364 -0.30 28.85 -31.02
C TYR A 364 -1.06 27.95 -30.03
#